data_AF-A0A7T1I9M5-F1
#
_entry.id   AF-A0A7T1I9M5-F1
#
_cell.length_a   1.000
_cell.length_b   1.000
_cell.length_c   1.000
_cell.angle_alpha   90.00
_cell.angle_beta   90.00
_cell.angle_gamma   90.00
#
_symmetry.space_group_name_H-M   'P 1'
#
loop_
_entity.id
_entity.type
_entity.pdbx_description
1 polymer ?
#
loop_
_entity_poly.entity_id
_entity_poly.type
_entity_poly.pdbx_seq_one_letter_code
_entity_poly.pdbx_strand_id
1 'polypeptide(L)' 'MSRSDLERLVADAETSQELQQTLSQCRSREELLHTARCLGYRVTRNDLQNAWLEHRNAPAAHRADRADRWAAGGS' A
#
# COMPACT_ATOMS: atom_id res chain seq x y z
N MET A 1 17.29 2.59 -7.04
CA MET A 1 16.18 3.38 -7.61
C MET A 1 15.21 3.71 -6.47
N SER A 2 14.63 4.91 -6.49
CA SER A 2 13.91 5.46 -5.34
C SER A 2 12.49 4.91 -5.26
N ARG A 3 12.08 4.47 -4.07
CA ARG A 3 10.72 4.07 -3.67
C ARG A 3 9.64 5.13 -3.96
N SER A 4 10.06 6.35 -4.28
CA SER A 4 9.23 7.54 -4.51
C SER A 4 8.15 7.37 -5.59
N ASP A 5 8.38 6.60 -6.65
CA ASP A 5 7.39 6.44 -7.73
C ASP A 5 6.21 5.55 -7.32
N LEU A 6 6.45 4.55 -6.47
CA LEU A 6 5.37 3.72 -5.91
C LEU A 6 4.56 4.51 -4.88
N GLU A 7 5.22 5.31 -4.04
CA GLU A 7 4.55 6.18 -3.08
C GLU A 7 3.69 7.24 -3.78
N ARG A 8 4.20 7.81 -4.87
CA ARG A 8 3.43 8.75 -5.69
C ARG A 8 2.22 8.09 -6.34
N LEU A 9 2.38 6.88 -6.89
CA LEU A 9 1.26 6.11 -7.44
C LEU A 9 0.17 5.87 -6.38
N VAL A 10 0.56 5.54 -5.14
CA VAL A 10 -0.40 5.32 -4.04
C VAL A 10 -1.09 6.62 -3.65
N ALA A 11 -0.35 7.71 -3.46
CA ALA A 11 -0.91 9.02 -3.13
C ALA A 11 -1.89 9.52 -4.22
N ASP A 12 -1.56 9.31 -5.49
CA ASP A 12 -2.43 9.68 -6.60
C ASP A 12 -3.67 8.75 -6.67
N ALA A 13 -3.53 7.47 -6.31
CA ALA A 13 -4.66 6.52 -6.25
C ALA A 13 -5.62 6.81 -5.09
N GLU A 14 -5.11 7.35 -3.98
CA GLU A 14 -5.93 7.75 -2.83
C GLU A 14 -6.75 9.02 -3.10
N THR A 15 -6.27 9.88 -4.00
CA THR A 15 -6.90 11.16 -4.34
C THR A 15 -7.74 11.11 -5.62
N SER A 16 -7.43 10.18 -6.54
CA SER A 16 -8.13 10.02 -7.83
C SER A 16 -8.93 8.72 -7.89
N GLN A 17 -10.26 8.86 -7.88
CA GLN A 17 -11.18 7.73 -8.02
C GLN A 17 -11.04 7.02 -9.38
N GLU A 18 -10.67 7.75 -10.44
CA GLU A 18 -10.40 7.17 -11.75
C GLU A 18 -9.18 6.25 -11.69
N LEU A 19 -8.08 6.73 -11.10
CA LEU A 19 -6.85 5.95 -10.97
C LEU A 19 -7.06 4.73 -10.07
N GLN A 20 -7.83 4.88 -9.00
CA GLN A 20 -8.24 3.76 -8.15
C GLN A 20 -9.03 2.70 -8.93
N GLN A 21 -10.02 3.10 -9.73
CA GLN A 21 -10.81 2.18 -10.54
C GLN A 21 -9.94 1.45 -11.57
N THR A 22 -9.08 2.18 -12.29
CA THR A 22 -8.14 1.61 -13.26
C THR A 22 -7.22 0.57 -12.63
N LEU A 23 -6.64 0.88 -11.46
CA LEU A 23 -5.79 -0.09 -10.75
C LEU A 23 -6.59 -1.28 -10.19
N SER A 24 -7.83 -1.07 -9.74
CA SER A 24 -8.69 -2.14 -9.21
C SER A 24 -9.10 -3.19 -10.25
N GLN A 25 -9.08 -2.83 -11.54
CA GLN A 25 -9.38 -3.73 -12.65
C GLN A 25 -8.21 -4.68 -12.96
N CYS A 26 -6.99 -4.36 -12.50
CA CYS A 26 -5.83 -5.22 -12.68
C CYS A 26 -5.99 -6.50 -11.84
N ARG A 27 -5.94 -7.66 -12.49
CA ARG A 27 -6.09 -8.98 -11.86
C ARG A 27 -4.76 -9.65 -11.58
N SER A 28 -3.67 -9.14 -12.14
CA SER A 28 -2.32 -9.63 -11.89
C SER A 28 -1.33 -8.51 -11.54
N ARG A 29 -0.23 -8.89 -10.89
CA ARG A 29 0.86 -7.98 -10.56
C ARG A 29 1.56 -7.43 -11.81
N GLU A 30 1.56 -8.20 -12.89
CA GLU A 30 2.12 -7.78 -14.19
C GLU A 30 1.23 -6.75 -14.87
N GLU A 31 -0.09 -6.93 -14.86
CA GLU A 31 -1.04 -5.92 -15.32
C GLU A 31 -0.93 -4.63 -14.53
N LEU A 32 -0.85 -4.70 -13.20
CA LEU A 32 -0.67 -3.52 -12.36
C LEU A 32 0.62 -2.75 -12.72
N LEU A 33 1.73 -3.46 -12.89
CA LEU A 33 3.01 -2.85 -13.28
C LEU A 33 2.94 -2.23 -14.67
N HIS A 34 2.29 -2.91 -15.61
CA HIS A 34 2.12 -2.41 -16.97
C HIS A 34 1.28 -1.14 -16.98
N THR A 35 0.11 -1.16 -16.33
CA THR A 35 -0.79 -0.02 -16.18
C THR A 35 -0.11 1.16 -15.50
N ALA A 36 0.60 0.94 -14.39
CA ALA A 36 1.35 1.99 -13.70
C ALA A 36 2.40 2.64 -14.61
N ARG A 37 3.09 1.86 -15.45
CA ARG A 37 4.08 2.38 -16.40
C ARG A 37 3.42 3.17 -17.54
N CYS A 38 2.27 2.71 -18.03
CA CYS A 38 1.49 3.45 -19.03
C CYS A 38 0.99 4.79 -18.50
N LEU A 39 0.71 4.88 -17.20
CA LEU A 39 0.35 6.12 -16.50
C LEU A 39 1.57 7.01 -16.16
N GLY A 40 2.79 6.58 -16.51
CA GLY A 40 4.03 7.36 -16.33
C GLY A 40 4.80 7.08 -15.04
N TYR A 41 4.36 6.14 -14.21
CA TYR A 41 5.06 5.76 -12.99
C TYR A 41 6.13 4.69 -13.26
N ARG A 42 7.35 4.88 -12.76
CA ARG A 42 8.45 3.93 -12.92
C ARG A 42 8.47 2.88 -11.80
N VAL A 43 7.37 2.17 -11.63
CA VAL A 43 7.27 1.10 -10.63
C VAL A 43 7.94 -0.18 -11.12
N THR A 44 8.74 -0.80 -10.27
CA THR A 44 9.36 -2.10 -10.51
C THR A 44 8.69 -3.22 -9.71
N ARG A 45 8.92 -4.46 -10.14
CA ARG A 45 8.48 -5.65 -9.38
C ARG A 45 9.09 -5.67 -7.97
N ASN A 46 10.33 -5.19 -7.83
CA ASN A 46 11.02 -5.12 -6.55
C ASN A 46 10.36 -4.13 -5.59
N ASP A 47 9.93 -2.97 -6.08
CA ASP A 47 9.23 -1.96 -5.27
C ASP A 47 7.93 -2.52 -4.69
N LEU A 48 7.14 -3.18 -5.53
CA LEU A 48 5.92 -3.86 -5.07
C LEU A 48 6.23 -4.98 -4.08
N GLN A 49 7.30 -5.75 -4.31
CA GLN A 49 7.69 -6.85 -3.42
C GLN A 49 8.11 -6.33 -2.04
N ASN A 50 8.92 -5.27 -2.01
CA ASN A 50 9.34 -4.60 -0.78
C ASN A 50 8.14 -4.02 -0.03
N ALA A 51 7.23 -3.31 -0.71
CA ALA A 51 6.03 -2.77 -0.08
C ALA A 51 5.14 -3.87 0.52
N TRP A 52 5.03 -5.03 -0.16
CA TRP A 52 4.29 -6.17 0.39
C TRP A 52 4.97 -6.79 1.60
N LEU A 53 6.30 -6.93 1.57
CA LEU A 53 7.08 -7.43 2.70
C LEU A 53 6.99 -6.48 3.90
N GLU A 54 7.03 -5.17 3.67
CA GLU A 54 6.87 -4.16 4.70
C GLU A 54 5.47 -4.18 5.31
N HIS A 55 4.42 -4.30 4.50
CA HIS A 55 3.05 -4.45 5.01
C HIS A 55 2.87 -5.73 5.83
N ARG A 56 3.50 -6.83 5.39
CA ARG A 56 3.45 -8.12 6.11
C ARG A 56 4.26 -8.09 7.41
N ASN A 57 5.42 -7.44 7.40
CA ASN A 57 6.32 -7.33 8.54
C ASN A 57 5.96 -6.16 9.45
N ALA A 58 5.05 -5.28 9.03
CA ALA A 58 4.45 -4.29 9.89
C ALA A 58 3.75 -5.05 11.03
N PRO A 59 4.21 -4.91 12.28
CA PRO A 59 3.57 -5.57 13.40
C PRO A 59 2.11 -5.15 13.45
N ALA A 60 1.22 -6.06 13.84
CA ALA A 60 -0.20 -5.81 14.11
C ALA A 60 -0.42 -4.87 15.33
N ALA A 61 0.44 -3.87 15.50
CA ALA A 61 0.56 -2.96 16.63
C ALA A 61 -0.61 -1.97 16.76
N HIS A 62 -1.64 -2.08 15.91
CA HIS A 62 -2.86 -1.25 16.01
C HIS A 62 -4.12 -2.03 16.39
N ARG A 63 -3.99 -3.23 16.96
CA ARG A 63 -5.07 -3.88 17.72
C ARG A 63 -4.79 -4.04 19.22
N ALA A 64 -3.53 -3.95 19.65
CA ALA A 64 -3.16 -4.12 21.06
C ALA A 64 -3.37 -2.85 21.92
N ASP A 65 -3.25 -1.65 21.35
CA ASP A 65 -3.34 -0.38 22.11
C ASP A 65 -4.70 -0.16 22.80
N ARG A 66 -5.79 -0.74 22.28
CA ARG A 66 -7.12 -0.60 22.89
C ARG A 66 -7.36 -1.60 24.03
N ALA A 67 -6.63 -2.71 24.09
CA ALA A 67 -6.86 -3.76 25.09
C ALA A 67 -6.20 -3.42 26.44
N ASP A 68 -5.05 -2.73 26.43
CA ASP A 68 -4.33 -2.35 27.65
C ASP A 68 -5.02 -1.23 28.44
N ARG A 69 -5.78 -0.35 27.76
CA ARG A 69 -6.44 0.79 28.43
C ARG A 69 -7.61 0.40 29.35
N TRP A 70 -8.16 -0.82 29.24
CA TRP A 70 -9.27 -1.27 30.09
C TRP A 70 -8.83 -2.08 31.33
N ALA A 71 -7.58 -2.54 31.39
CA ALA A 71 -7.08 -3.35 32.50
C ALA A 71 -6.58 -2.54 33.71
N ALA A 72 -6.43 -1.22 33.58
CA ALA A 72 -5.87 -0.35 34.63
C ALA A 72 -6.93 0.39 35.48
N GLY A 73 -8.22 0.04 35.36
CA GLY A 73 -9.30 0.72 36.07
C GLY A 73 -10.36 -0.24 36.58
N GLY A 74 -10.04 -0.99 37.63
CA GLY A 74 -11.02 -1.79 38.39
C GLY A 74 -10.69 -1.69 39.88
N SER A 75 -11.53 -0.92 40.59
CA SER A 75 -11.45 -0.53 42.00
C SER A 75 -11.39 -1.68 43.01
#